data_AF-A0A645AGD9-F1
#
_entry.id   AF-A0A645AGD9-F1
#
_cell.length_a   1.000
_cell.length_b   1.000
_cell.length_c   1.000
_cell.angle_alpha   90.00
_cell.angle_beta   90.00
_cell.angle_gamma   90.00
#
_symmetry.space_group_name_H-M   'P 1'
#
loop_
_entity.id
_entity.type
_entity.pdbx_description
1 polymer ?
#
loop_
_entity_poly.entity_id
_entity_poly.type
_entity_poly.pdbx_seq_one_letter_code
_entity_poly.pdbx_strand_id
1 'polypeptide(L)' 'MEYIIKAGKELDYDVIVLDTFSHLGRAVDLYYKLGFKEIKEYYNSPIKDVIYLGLDLKNKSK' A
#
# COMPACT_ATOMS: atom_id res chain seq x y z
N MET A 1 -0.03 -10.73 -3.16
CA MET A 1 -0.34 -9.30 -3.31
C MET A 1 -1.04 -9.00 -4.63
N GLU A 2 -0.52 -9.42 -5.78
CA GLU A 2 -1.17 -9.20 -7.09
C GLU A 2 -2.63 -9.68 -7.14
N TYR A 3 -2.94 -10.85 -6.58
CA TYR A 3 -4.32 -11.33 -6.46
C TYR A 3 -5.23 -10.37 -5.68
N ILE A 4 -4.72 -9.78 -4.59
CA ILE A 4 -5.48 -8.81 -3.76
C ILE A 4 -5.71 -7.52 -4.54
N ILE A 5 -4.71 -7.03 -5.27
CA ILE A 5 -4.84 -5.85 -6.13
C ILE A 5 -5.89 -6.10 -7.22
N LYS A 6 -5.86 -7.27 -7.86
CA LYS A 6 -6.85 -7.66 -8.87
C LYS A 6 -8.25 -7.71 -8.26
N ALA A 7 -8.44 -8.41 -7.15
CA ALA A 7 -9.72 -8.52 -6.46
C ALA A 7 -10.24 -7.13 -6.02
N GLY A 8 -9.35 -6.26 -5.52
CA GLY A 8 -9.70 -4.89 -5.14
C GLY A 8 -10.29 -4.09 -6.31
N LYS A 9 -9.70 -4.23 -7.51
CA LYS A 9 -10.21 -3.60 -8.74
C LYS A 9 -11.54 -4.20 -9.19
N GLU A 10 -11.70 -5.53 -9.11
CA GLU A 10 -12.95 -6.22 -9.48
C GLU A 10 -14.12 -5.86 -8.56
N LEU A 11 -13.82 -5.57 -7.29
CA LEU A 11 -14.79 -5.15 -6.28
C LEU A 11 -15.01 -3.63 -6.21
N ASP A 12 -14.43 -2.87 -7.16
CA ASP A 12 -14.56 -1.41 -7.26
C ASP A 12 -14.10 -0.64 -6.00
N TYR A 13 -13.05 -1.13 -5.33
CA TYR A 13 -12.40 -0.39 -4.25
C TYR A 13 -11.51 0.74 -4.81
N ASP A 14 -11.43 1.84 -4.04
CA ASP A 14 -10.70 3.04 -4.43
C ASP A 14 -9.18 2.92 -4.22
N VAL A 15 -8.80 2.35 -3.08
CA VAL A 15 -7.42 2.37 -2.58
C VAL A 15 -7.15 1.15 -1.72
N ILE A 16 -5.93 0.62 -1.81
CA ILE A 16 -5.38 -0.29 -0.80
C ILE A 16 -4.43 0.52 0.06
N VAL A 17 -4.64 0.50 1.38
CA VAL A 17 -3.71 1.06 2.37
C VAL A 17 -3.09 -0.07 3.18
N LEU A 18 -1.82 0.10 3.56
CA LEU A 18 -1.13 -0.79 4.48
C LEU A 18 -0.06 -0.04 5.27
N ASP A 19 0.33 -0.61 6.38
CA ASP A 19 1.42 -0.13 7.20
C ASP A 19 2.47 -1.24 7.40
N THR A 20 3.75 -0.87 7.36
CA THR A 20 4.87 -1.81 7.49
C THR A 20 6.04 -1.14 8.22
N PHE A 21 6.89 -1.92 8.85
CA PHE A 21 8.14 -1.40 9.40
C PHE A 21 9.10 -0.98 8.28
N SER A 22 9.70 0.21 8.42
CA SER A 22 10.66 0.76 7.46
C SER A 22 11.91 -0.13 7.27
N HIS A 23 12.32 -0.86 8.30
CA HIS A 23 13.49 -1.75 8.25
C HIS A 23 13.24 -3.06 7.48
N LEU A 24 12.00 -3.37 7.09
CA LEU A 24 11.66 -4.54 6.28
C LEU A 24 11.92 -4.28 4.79
N GLY A 25 13.15 -3.93 4.44
CA GLY A 25 13.52 -3.42 3.11
C GLY A 25 13.00 -4.26 1.94
N ARG A 26 13.06 -5.60 2.02
CA ARG A 26 12.52 -6.48 0.96
C ARG A 26 11.00 -6.34 0.75
N ALA A 27 10.24 -6.16 1.83
CA ALA A 27 8.80 -5.97 1.75
C ALA A 27 8.48 -4.57 1.22
N VAL A 28 9.18 -3.55 1.73
CA VAL A 28 9.07 -2.16 1.28
C VAL A 28 9.36 -2.03 -0.23
N ASP A 29 10.46 -2.62 -0.71
CA ASP A 29 10.83 -2.65 -2.13
C ASP A 29 9.77 -3.33 -2.99
N LEU A 30 9.16 -4.41 -2.50
CA LEU A 30 8.08 -5.09 -3.20
C LEU A 30 6.86 -4.19 -3.34
N TYR A 31 6.46 -3.47 -2.29
CA TYR A 31 5.33 -2.55 -2.35
C TYR A 31 5.58 -1.42 -3.34
N TYR A 32 6.77 -0.80 -3.33
CA TYR A 32 7.12 0.23 -4.32
C TYR A 32 7.08 -0.30 -5.76
N LYS A 33 7.60 -1.51 -6.01
CA LYS A 33 7.53 -2.17 -7.33
C LYS A 33 6.09 -2.42 -7.79
N LEU A 34 5.18 -2.67 -6.87
CA LEU A 34 3.76 -2.85 -7.12
C LEU A 34 3.00 -1.52 -7.27
N GLY A 35 3.67 -0.37 -7.15
CA GLY A 35 3.11 0.96 -7.36
C GLY A 35 2.54 1.61 -6.10
N PHE A 36 2.74 1.02 -4.93
CA PHE A 36 2.40 1.67 -3.67
C PHE A 36 3.29 2.91 -3.46
N LYS A 37 2.74 3.93 -2.81
CA LYS A 37 3.43 5.18 -2.47
C LYS A 37 3.21 5.50 -1.01
N GLU A 38 4.16 6.21 -0.41
CA GLU A 38 3.99 6.71 0.95
C GLU A 38 2.80 7.66 1.05
N ILE A 39 2.00 7.45 2.09
CA ILE A 39 0.84 8.27 2.43
C ILE A 39 0.97 8.75 3.88
N LYS A 40 0.13 9.71 4.25
CA LYS A 40 0.01 10.12 5.65
C LYS A 40 -0.50 8.95 6.49
N GLU A 41 -0.15 8.96 7.77
CA GLU A 41 -0.74 8.08 8.76
C GLU A 41 -2.27 8.18 8.72
N TYR A 42 -2.94 7.02 8.73
CA TYR A 42 -4.40 6.92 8.71
C TYR A 42 -4.99 6.41 10.01
N TYR A 43 -4.13 6.11 11.01
CA TYR A 43 -4.54 5.78 12.37
C TYR A 43 -3.42 6.16 13.36
N ASN A 44 -3.80 6.34 14.64
CA ASN A 44 -2.83 6.57 15.71
C ASN A 44 -2.19 5.25 16.14
N SER A 45 -1.05 4.89 15.54
CA SER A 45 -0.29 3.72 15.95
C SER A 45 0.62 4.04 17.15
N PRO A 46 0.63 3.23 18.21
CA PRO A 46 1.64 3.34 19.27
C PRO A 46 3.02 2.82 18.81
N ILE A 47 3.08 2.22 17.62
CA ILE A 47 4.28 1.58 17.07
C ILE A 47 5.11 2.62 16.31
N LYS A 48 6.38 2.75 16.70
CA LYS A 48 7.36 3.62 16.02
C LYS A 48 7.95 2.93 14.78
N ASP A 49 8.51 3.72 13.87
CA ASP A 49 9.22 3.25 12.66
C ASP A 49 8.34 2.50 11.65
N VAL A 50 7.04 2.79 11.67
CA VAL A 50 6.07 2.32 10.68
C VAL A 50 5.95 3.36 9.58
N ILE A 51 5.95 2.91 8.33
CA ILE A 51 5.57 3.69 7.17
C ILE A 51 4.20 3.26 6.69
N TYR A 52 3.45 4.22 6.14
CA TYR A 52 2.11 4.00 5.60
C TYR A 52 2.18 4.10 4.09
N LEU A 53 1.63 3.10 3.41
CA LEU A 53 1.68 2.95 1.97
C LEU A 53 0.28 2.84 1.40
N GLY A 54 0.04 3.48 0.26
CA GLY A 54 -1.22 3.47 -0.46
C GLY A 54 -1.04 3.11 -1.93
N LEU A 55 -1.95 2.31 -2.47
CA LEU A 55 -2.09 2.03 -3.90
C LEU A 55 -3.47 2.47 -4.37
N ASP A 56 -3.50 3.48 -5.23
CA ASP A 56 -4.69 3.91 -5.95
C ASP A 56 -5.10 2.84 -6.97
N LEU A 57 -6.32 2.31 -6.83
CA LEU A 57 -6.86 1.28 -7.71
C LEU A 57 -7.69 1.86 -8.87
N LYS A 58 -8.09 3.14 -8.77
CA LYS A 58 -8.88 3.86 -9.79
C LYS A 58 -8.02 4.41 -10.91
N ASN A 59 -6.73 4.61 -10.67
CA ASN A 59 -5.80 5.01 -11.72
C ASN A 59 -5.56 3.86 -12.71
N LYS A 60 -6.23 3.92 -13.87
CA LYS A 60 -5.86 3.11 -15.03
C LYS A 60 -4.48 3.58 -15.48
N SER A 61 -3.47 2.72 -15.31
CA SER A 61 -2.21 2.86 -16.05
C SER A 61 -2.58 3.05 -17.52
N LYS A 62 -2.18 4.21 -18.05
CA LYS A 62 -2.47 4.67 -19.40
C LYS A 62 -1.86 3.74 -20.45
#